data_AF-A0A452XBI8-F1
#
_entry.id   AF-A0A452XBI8-F1
#
_cell.length_a   1.000
_cell.length_b   1.000
_cell.length_c   1.000
_cell.angle_alpha   90.00
_cell.angle_beta   90.00
_cell.angle_gamma   90.00
#
_symmetry.space_group_name_H-M   'P 1'
#
loop_
_entity.id
_entity.type
_entity.pdbx_description
1 polymer ?
#
loop_
_entity_poly.entity_id
_entity_poly.type
_entity_poly.pdbx_seq_one_letter_code
_entity_poly.pdbx_strand_id
1 'polypeptide(L)'
;FSDAAACMCVCRSPADHRSRTIKRLIGLPGDWISVPDKEEIRQIPEGHCWVEGDNGSASWDSRSYGPVPLGLVQGRVTHVVWPPSKMGRVDKRVPPEGRVMPQRNL
;
A
#
# COMPACT_ATOMS: atom_id res chain seq x y z
N PHE A 1 -1.56 14.35 3.23
CA PHE A 1 -1.21 12.93 3.05
C PHE A 1 0.16 12.69 2.42
N SER A 2 1.03 13.70 2.29
CA SER A 2 2.35 13.59 1.63
C SER A 2 3.38 12.70 2.33
N ASP A 3 3.09 12.25 3.55
CA ASP A 3 3.94 11.35 4.38
C ASP A 3 3.20 10.01 4.68
N ALA A 4 2.29 9.61 3.79
CA ALA A 4 1.46 8.42 3.95
C ALA A 4 1.98 7.18 3.22
N ALA A 5 2.82 7.33 2.19
CA ALA A 5 3.53 6.19 1.61
C ALA A 5 4.34 5.49 2.72
N ALA A 6 4.45 4.15 2.65
CA ALA A 6 5.05 3.27 3.66
C ALA A 6 4.23 2.93 4.92
N CYS A 7 2.99 3.44 5.08
CA CYS A 7 2.14 3.11 6.24
C CYS A 7 1.26 1.88 6.02
N MET A 8 0.81 1.25 7.11
CA MET A 8 -0.24 0.23 7.04
C MET A 8 -1.63 0.88 7.02
N CYS A 9 -2.51 0.35 6.18
CA CYS A 9 -3.88 0.84 6.01
C CYS A 9 -4.88 -0.30 6.04
N VAL A 10 -6.09 0.01 6.50
CA VAL A 10 -7.25 -0.87 6.41
C VAL A 10 -8.00 -0.52 5.15
N CYS A 11 -8.16 -1.49 4.24
CA CYS A 11 -8.88 -1.33 3.00
C CYS A 11 -10.11 -2.23 2.99
N ARG A 12 -11.22 -1.75 2.44
CA ARG A 12 -12.31 -2.62 2.02
C ARG A 12 -11.82 -3.46 0.84
N SER A 13 -12.03 -4.77 0.87
CA SER A 13 -11.61 -5.64 -0.22
C SER A 13 -12.37 -5.27 -1.51
N PRO A 14 -11.67 -5.06 -2.65
CA PRO A 14 -12.33 -4.85 -3.93
C PRO A 14 -13.10 -6.08 -4.42
N ALA A 15 -12.67 -7.29 -4.01
CA ALA A 15 -13.26 -8.55 -4.43
C ALA A 15 -14.48 -8.95 -3.58
N ASP A 16 -14.55 -8.48 -2.33
CA ASP A 16 -15.68 -8.71 -1.44
C ASP A 16 -15.88 -7.50 -0.53
N HIS A 17 -16.93 -6.72 -0.79
CA HIS A 17 -17.19 -5.49 -0.06
C HIS A 17 -17.54 -5.70 1.42
N ARG A 18 -17.78 -6.94 1.89
CA ARG A 18 -18.07 -7.25 3.29
C ARG A 18 -16.80 -7.44 4.12
N SER A 19 -15.67 -7.73 3.46
CA SER A 19 -14.39 -7.99 4.14
C SER A 19 -13.47 -6.76 4.16
N ARG A 20 -12.70 -6.68 5.24
CA ARG A 20 -11.63 -5.70 5.44
C ARG A 20 -10.29 -6.42 5.33
N THR A 21 -9.33 -5.77 4.69
CA THR A 21 -7.97 -6.25 4.51
C THR A 21 -7.00 -5.25 5.11
N ILE A 22 -5.89 -5.73 5.65
CA ILE A 22 -4.78 -4.88 6.07
C ILE A 22 -3.70 -5.00 5.01
N LYS A 23 -3.29 -3.86 4.46
CA LYS A 23 -2.26 -3.78 3.42
C LYS A 23 -1.35 -2.59 3.70
N ARG A 24 -0.15 -2.63 3.14
CA ARG A 24 0.80 -1.51 3.17
C ARG A 24 0.53 -0.60 2.00
N LEU A 25 0.38 0.70 2.27
CA LEU A 25 0.32 1.75 1.26
C LEU A 25 1.75 2.00 0.74
N ILE A 26 2.00 1.65 -0.51
CA ILE A 26 3.32 1.73 -1.15
C ILE A 26 3.48 3.05 -1.90
N GLY A 27 2.46 3.45 -2.66
CA GLY A 27 2.50 4.67 -3.48
C GLY A 27 1.15 5.40 -3.51
N LEU A 28 1.22 6.69 -3.80
CA LEU A 28 0.13 7.66 -3.83
C LEU A 28 -0.18 8.11 -5.26
N PRO A 29 -1.31 8.83 -5.48
CA PRO A 29 -1.61 9.43 -6.78
C PRO A 29 -0.41 10.17 -7.37
N GLY A 30 -0.15 9.95 -8.65
CA GLY A 30 0.94 10.59 -9.40
C GLY A 30 2.30 9.90 -9.29
N ASP A 31 2.53 9.06 -8.26
CA ASP A 31 3.78 8.30 -8.12
C ASP A 31 3.93 7.27 -9.25
N TRP A 32 5.17 7.03 -9.66
CA TRP A 32 5.53 5.95 -10.58
C TRP A 32 6.04 4.75 -9.80
N ILE A 33 5.60 3.55 -10.16
CA ILE A 33 5.90 2.33 -9.42
C ILE A 33 6.40 1.22 -10.35
N SER A 34 7.55 0.60 -10.01
CA SER A 34 8.22 -0.43 -10.82
C SER A 34 7.86 -1.86 -10.41
N VAL A 35 6.81 -2.46 -10.99
CA VAL A 35 6.23 -3.75 -10.59
C VAL A 35 7.19 -4.93 -10.86
N PRO A 36 7.78 -5.57 -9.82
CA PRO A 36 8.85 -6.56 -10.00
C PRO A 36 8.42 -7.76 -10.82
N ASP A 37 7.19 -8.26 -10.59
CA ASP A 37 6.70 -9.48 -11.23
C ASP A 37 6.31 -9.30 -12.71
N LYS A 38 6.27 -8.06 -13.21
CA LYS A 38 5.77 -7.72 -14.56
C LYS A 38 6.76 -6.92 -15.40
N GLU A 39 7.94 -6.58 -14.85
CA GLU A 39 8.94 -5.69 -15.48
C GLU A 39 8.31 -4.39 -16.03
N GLU A 40 7.27 -3.90 -15.37
CA GLU A 40 6.44 -2.78 -15.81
C GLU A 40 6.60 -1.59 -14.86
N ILE A 41 6.82 -0.40 -15.41
CA ILE A 41 6.70 0.85 -14.67
C ILE A 41 5.33 1.45 -14.97
N ARG A 42 4.56 1.74 -13.93
CA ARG A 42 3.22 2.30 -14.08
C ARG A 42 3.03 3.52 -13.19
N GLN A 43 2.38 4.55 -13.73
CA GLN A 43 1.92 5.66 -12.92
C GLN A 43 0.66 5.28 -12.14
N ILE A 44 0.57 5.69 -10.88
CA ILE A 44 -0.64 5.56 -10.08
C ILE A 44 -1.62 6.68 -10.49
N PRO A 45 -2.82 6.34 -11.00
CA PRO A 45 -3.79 7.33 -11.43
C PRO A 45 -4.25 8.23 -10.28
N GLU A 46 -4.75 9.41 -10.65
CA GLU A 46 -5.40 10.29 -9.68
C GLU A 46 -6.54 9.58 -8.93
N GLY A 47 -6.65 9.89 -7.63
CA GLY A 47 -7.63 9.25 -6.74
C GLY A 47 -7.35 7.79 -6.41
N HIS A 48 -6.24 7.20 -6.87
CA HIS A 48 -5.87 5.81 -6.60
C HIS A 48 -4.59 5.70 -5.76
N CYS A 49 -4.36 4.53 -5.20
CA CYS A 49 -3.16 4.21 -4.44
C CYS A 49 -2.66 2.81 -4.79
N TRP A 50 -1.39 2.54 -4.49
CA TRP A 50 -0.83 1.21 -4.60
C TRP A 50 -0.69 0.56 -3.23
N VAL A 51 -1.25 -0.63 -3.06
CA VAL A 51 -1.20 -1.36 -1.79
C VAL A 51 -0.66 -2.77 -1.97
N GLU A 52 0.17 -3.23 -1.04
CA GLU A 52 0.75 -4.58 -1.05
C GLU A 52 0.62 -5.23 0.33
N GLY A 53 0.40 -6.54 0.36
CA GLY A 53 0.47 -7.31 1.61
C GLY A 53 1.91 -7.68 1.94
N ASP A 54 2.22 -7.85 3.23
CA ASP A 54 3.57 -8.26 3.66
C ASP A 54 3.90 -9.73 3.29
N ASN A 55 2.91 -10.53 2.87
CA ASN A 55 3.12 -11.89 2.39
C ASN A 55 3.13 -11.95 0.85
N GLY A 56 4.32 -11.81 0.27
CA GLY A 56 4.54 -11.56 -1.15
C GLY A 56 3.86 -12.53 -2.11
N SER A 57 3.90 -13.83 -1.85
CA SER A 57 3.44 -14.89 -2.77
C SER A 57 1.97 -15.30 -2.58
N ALA A 58 1.34 -14.93 -1.46
CA ALA A 58 -0.01 -15.37 -1.10
C ALA A 58 -1.01 -14.20 -0.99
N SER A 59 -0.56 -12.96 -1.16
CA SER A 59 -1.39 -11.78 -1.03
C SER A 59 -2.02 -11.40 -2.36
N TRP A 60 -3.35 -11.43 -2.43
CA TRP A 60 -4.10 -10.74 -3.48
C TRP A 60 -4.04 -9.24 -3.22
N ASP A 61 -3.28 -8.50 -4.03
CA ASP A 61 -3.08 -7.05 -3.86
C ASP A 61 -2.82 -6.30 -5.18
N SER A 62 -2.30 -5.06 -5.12
CA SER A 62 -2.14 -4.22 -6.31
C SER A 62 -1.22 -4.80 -7.38
N ARG A 63 -0.34 -5.75 -7.04
CA ARG A 63 0.45 -6.50 -8.03
C ARG A 63 -0.47 -7.33 -8.94
N SER A 64 -1.55 -7.85 -8.38
CA SER A 64 -2.55 -8.69 -9.05
C SER A 64 -3.61 -7.86 -9.79
N TYR A 65 -4.29 -6.95 -9.08
CA TYR A 65 -5.46 -6.23 -9.61
C TYR A 65 -5.20 -4.76 -9.97
N GLY A 66 -3.99 -4.24 -9.71
CA GLY A 66 -3.65 -2.85 -9.99
C GLY A 66 -3.97 -1.85 -8.87
N PRO A 67 -4.00 -0.54 -9.15
CA PRO A 67 -4.22 0.50 -8.15
C PRO A 67 -5.62 0.39 -7.55
N VAL A 68 -5.74 0.77 -6.28
CA VAL A 68 -6.99 0.76 -5.54
C VAL A 68 -7.50 2.18 -5.38
N PRO A 69 -8.80 2.46 -5.61
CA PRO A 69 -9.39 3.74 -5.30
C PRO A 69 -9.15 4.12 -3.83
N LEU A 70 -8.71 5.36 -3.58
CA LEU A 70 -8.48 5.87 -2.22
C LEU A 70 -9.75 5.80 -1.34
N GLY A 71 -10.94 5.85 -1.95
CA GLY A 71 -12.22 5.69 -1.25
C GLY A 71 -12.42 4.30 -0.59
N LEU A 72 -11.62 3.29 -0.96
CA LEU A 72 -11.63 1.98 -0.29
C LEU A 72 -10.73 1.95 0.95
N VAL A 73 -9.86 2.94 1.13
CA VAL A 73 -9.02 3.09 2.33
C VAL A 73 -9.87 3.64 3.48
N GLN A 74 -10.04 2.84 4.53
CA GLN A 74 -10.89 3.16 5.68
C GLN A 74 -10.13 3.83 6.83
N GLY A 75 -8.81 3.67 6.88
CA GLY A 75 -8.00 4.25 7.94
C GLY A 75 -6.55 3.77 7.93
N ARG A 76 -5.73 4.41 8.78
CA ARG A 76 -4.32 4.08 8.98
C ARG A 76 -4.15 3.27 10.26
N VAL A 77 -3.41 2.17 10.18
CA VAL A 77 -3.00 1.39 11.36
C VAL A 77 -1.81 2.09 12.02
N THR A 78 -1.92 2.38 13.31
CA THR A 78 -0.89 3.15 14.05
C THR A 78 -0.17 2.34 15.11
N HIS A 79 -0.82 1.37 15.74
CA HIS A 79 -0.25 0.58 16.84
C HIS A 79 -0.64 -0.89 16.72
N VAL A 80 0.28 -1.75 17.14
CA VAL A 80 0.02 -3.16 17.48
C VAL A 80 -0.26 -3.20 18.97
N VAL A 81 -1.38 -3.82 19.36
CA VAL A 81 -1.80 -3.91 20.78
C VAL A 81 -1.53 -5.28 21.40
N TRP A 82 -1.23 -6.31 20.59
CA TRP A 82 -0.98 -7.67 21.05
C TRP A 82 -0.15 -8.47 20.02
N PRO A 83 0.70 -9.44 20.42
CA PRO A 83 1.06 -9.83 21.79
C PRO A 83 1.85 -8.74 22.55
N PRO A 84 1.94 -8.77 23.89
CA PRO A 84 2.60 -7.72 24.67
C PRO A 84 4.05 -7.48 24.24
N SER A 85 4.75 -8.54 23.82
CA SER A 85 6.13 -8.47 23.30
C SER A 85 6.27 -7.73 21.97
N LYS A 86 5.17 -7.49 21.25
CA LYS A 86 5.11 -6.75 19.98
C LYS A 86 4.26 -5.48 20.09
N MET A 87 3.80 -5.13 21.29
CA MET A 87 2.99 -3.94 21.49
C MET A 87 3.83 -2.70 21.22
N GLY A 88 3.31 -1.78 20.41
CA GLY A 88 4.05 -0.59 20.02
C GLY A 88 3.52 0.05 18.75
N ARG A 89 4.19 1.13 18.32
CA ARG A 89 3.84 1.83 17.09
C ARG A 89 4.18 0.96 15.89
N VAL A 90 3.33 0.98 14.87
CA VAL A 90 3.62 0.35 13.59
C VAL A 90 4.74 1.11 12.89
N ASP A 91 5.81 0.41 12.56
CA ASP A 91 6.91 0.96 11.79
C ASP A 91 6.47 1.32 10.36
N LYS A 92 6.91 2.49 9.92
CA LYS A 92 6.86 2.84 8.50
C LYS A 92 7.91 2.01 7.79
N ARG A 93 7.51 1.31 6.72
CA ARG A 93 8.41 0.46 5.95
C ARG A 93 8.57 1.06 4.56
N VAL A 94 9.66 1.78 4.37
CA VAL A 94 9.96 2.46 3.12
C VAL A 94 10.24 1.37 2.06
N PRO A 95 9.60 1.44 0.88
CA PRO A 95 9.93 0.53 -0.21
C PRO A 95 11.42 0.64 -0.59
N PRO A 96 12.02 -0.42 -1.17
CA PRO A 96 13.39 -0.35 -1.67
C PRO A 96 13.59 0.87 -2.59
N GLU A 97 14.80 1.44 -2.58
CA GLU A 97 15.13 2.59 -3.42
C GLU A 97 14.85 2.29 -4.90
N GLY A 98 14.31 3.28 -5.61
CA GLY A 98 13.88 3.13 -7.01
C GLY A 98 12.57 2.35 -7.22
N ARG A 99 11.99 1.71 -6.19
CA ARG A 99 10.69 1.01 -6.32
C ARG A 99 9.54 1.97 -6.58
N VAL A 100 9.56 3.11 -5.91
CA VAL A 100 8.59 4.21 -6.04
C VAL A 100 9.37 5.46 -6.41
N MET A 101 8.99 6.07 -7.52
CA MET A 101 9.55 7.30 -8.05
C MET A 101 8.49 8.39 -7.86
N PRO A 102 8.62 9.26 -6.84
CA PRO A 102 7.65 10.30 -6.58
C PRO A 102 7.56 11.28 -7.75
N GLN A 103 6.35 11.76 -8.06
CA GLN A 103 6.14 12.73 -9.14
C GLN A 103 7.00 14.00 -8.99
N ARG A 104 7.36 14.37 -7.76
CA ARG A 104 8.18 15.56 -7.45
C ARG A 104 9.63 15.45 -7.93
N ASN A 105 10.07 14.27 -8.34
CA ASN A 105 11.44 13.99 -8.77
C ASN A 105 11.54 13.82 -10.30
N LEU A 106 10.47 14.14 -11.04
CA LEU A 106 10.39 14.21 -12.50
C LEU A 106 10.04 15.65 -12.91
#